data_AF-A0A4Y3KKU3-F1
#
_entry.id   AF-A0A4Y3KKU3-F1
#
_cell.length_a   1.000
_cell.length_b   1.000
_cell.length_c   1.000
_cell.angle_alpha   90.00
_cell.angle_beta   90.00
_cell.angle_gamma   90.00
#
_symmetry.space_group_name_H-M   'P 1'
#
loop_
_entity.id
_entity.type
_entity.pdbx_description
1 polymer ?
#
loop_
_entity_poly.entity_id
_entity_poly.type
_entity_poly.pdbx_seq_one_letter_code
_entity_poly.pdbx_strand_id
1 'polypeptide(L)'
;MPTASARSDRLNMRVSPEALSTIREAAAAQQQDVSSFVLGAAMEHAREVLLRDRILQLTPRELDQVDAALDAEPQAVPELAALIAAVGRDATRRGAKDLAAH
;
A
#
# COMPACT_ATOMS: atom_id res chain seq x y z
N MET A 1 -24.16 -12.59 10.14
CA MET A 1 -23.70 -11.77 9.01
C MET A 1 -23.95 -10.31 9.39
N PRO A 2 -22.96 -9.51 9.80
CA PRO A 2 -23.19 -8.09 10.00
C PRO A 2 -23.18 -7.41 8.63
N THR A 3 -24.35 -6.97 8.17
CA THR A 3 -24.47 -6.02 7.06
C THR A 3 -23.98 -4.67 7.55
N ALA A 4 -22.69 -4.40 7.36
CA ALA A 4 -22.15 -3.06 7.55
C ALA A 4 -22.92 -2.13 6.58
N SER A 5 -23.77 -1.29 7.15
CA SER A 5 -24.38 -0.16 6.46
C SER A 5 -23.26 0.61 5.75
N ALA A 6 -23.30 0.62 4.41
CA ALA A 6 -22.42 1.43 3.57
C ALA A 6 -22.79 2.91 3.74
N ARG A 7 -22.52 3.47 4.92
CA ARG A 7 -22.66 4.89 5.16
C ARG A 7 -21.49 5.56 4.44
N SER A 8 -21.80 6.39 3.46
CA SER A 8 -20.80 7.21 2.78
C SER A 8 -20.18 8.19 3.77
N ASP A 9 -18.86 8.15 3.92
CA ASP A 9 -18.12 9.18 4.66
C ASP A 9 -17.96 10.44 3.80
N ARG A 10 -17.97 11.62 4.44
CA ARG A 10 -17.85 12.91 3.77
C ARG A 10 -16.45 13.49 3.96
N LEU A 11 -15.80 13.83 2.84
CA LEU A 11 -14.54 14.57 2.82
C LEU A 11 -14.82 16.07 2.65
N ASN A 12 -14.48 16.88 3.67
CA ASN A 12 -14.61 18.33 3.62
C ASN A 12 -13.22 18.96 3.42
N MET A 13 -13.10 19.86 2.44
CA MET A 13 -11.82 20.49 2.08
C MET A 13 -11.99 22.01 1.98
N ARG A 14 -10.93 22.73 2.37
CA ARG A 14 -10.82 24.17 2.11
C ARG A 14 -9.92 24.37 0.91
N VAL A 15 -10.37 25.18 -0.04
CA VAL A 15 -9.63 25.50 -1.27
C VAL A 15 -9.65 27.00 -1.50
N SER A 16 -8.59 27.53 -2.10
CA SER A 16 -8.59 28.93 -2.52
C SER A 16 -9.55 29.15 -3.70
N PRO A 17 -10.06 30.37 -3.91
CA PRO A 17 -10.91 30.67 -5.06
C PRO A 17 -10.24 30.36 -6.40
N GLU A 18 -8.94 30.66 -6.52
CA GLU A 18 -8.15 30.37 -7.71
C GLU A 18 -8.06 28.87 -7.99
N ALA A 19 -7.70 28.06 -6.99
CA ALA A 19 -7.64 26.61 -7.13
C ALA A 19 -9.00 26.01 -7.51
N LEU A 20 -10.10 26.56 -6.95
CA LEU A 20 -11.44 26.13 -7.30
C LEU A 20 -11.79 26.45 -8.77
N SER A 21 -11.33 27.59 -9.31
CA SER A 21 -11.53 27.91 -10.74
C SER A 21 -10.82 26.90 -11.62
N THR A 22 -9.53 26.65 -11.35
CA THR A 22 -8.73 25.67 -12.10
C THR A 22 -9.34 24.28 -12.09
N ILE A 23 -9.81 23.83 -10.92
CA ILE A 23 -10.48 22.52 -10.78
C ILE A 23 -11.77 22.47 -11.62
N ARG A 24 -12.56 23.54 -11.64
CA ARG A 24 -13.81 23.61 -12.44
C ARG A 24 -13.52 23.55 -13.93
N GLU A 25 -12.53 24.30 -14.39
CA GLU A 25 -12.11 24.31 -15.80
C GLU A 25 -11.61 22.92 -16.23
N ALA A 26 -10.77 22.28 -15.42
CA ALA A 26 -10.26 20.93 -15.69
C ALA A 26 -11.37 19.87 -15.68
N ALA A 27 -12.32 19.95 -14.75
CA ALA A 27 -13.48 19.06 -14.72
C ALA A 27 -14.36 19.23 -15.96
N ALA A 28 -14.61 20.47 -16.37
CA ALA A 28 -15.38 20.79 -17.58
C ALA A 28 -14.70 20.28 -18.86
N ALA A 29 -13.37 20.44 -18.96
CA ALA A 29 -12.59 19.93 -20.09
C ALA A 29 -12.71 18.40 -20.25
N GLN A 30 -12.94 17.68 -19.15
CA GLN A 30 -13.15 16.23 -19.12
C GLN A 30 -14.63 15.81 -19.05
N GLN A 31 -15.56 16.75 -19.25
CA GLN A 31 -17.01 16.50 -19.25
C GLN A 31 -17.52 15.81 -17.97
N GLN A 32 -16.96 16.16 -16.82
CA GLN A 32 -17.34 15.61 -15.52
C GLN A 32 -17.62 16.71 -14.50
N ASP A 33 -18.38 16.38 -13.46
CA ASP A 33 -18.59 17.30 -12.34
C ASP A 33 -17.34 17.38 -11.45
N VAL A 34 -17.26 18.47 -10.68
CA VAL A 34 -16.10 18.77 -9.82
C VAL A 34 -15.85 17.67 -8.79
N SER A 35 -16.90 17.08 -8.21
CA SER A 35 -16.75 16.05 -7.18
C SER A 35 -16.15 14.78 -7.78
N SER A 36 -16.66 14.36 -8.94
CA SER A 36 -16.15 13.20 -9.69
C SER A 36 -14.70 13.41 -10.13
N PHE A 37 -14.37 14.59 -10.65
CA PHE A 37 -12.99 14.93 -11.05
C PHE A 37 -12.02 14.88 -9.86
N VAL A 38 -12.35 15.53 -8.75
CA VAL A 38 -11.48 15.58 -7.56
C VAL A 38 -11.32 14.19 -6.95
N LEU A 39 -12.41 13.43 -6.82
CA LEU A 39 -12.36 12.07 -6.29
C LEU A 39 -11.53 11.15 -7.20
N GLY A 40 -11.71 11.26 -8.53
CA GLY A 40 -10.97 10.49 -9.51
C GLY A 40 -9.46 10.74 -9.41
N ALA A 41 -9.05 12.02 -9.45
CA ALA A 41 -7.66 12.42 -9.31
C ALA A 41 -7.05 12.00 -7.97
N ALA A 42 -7.78 12.15 -6.87
CA ALA A 42 -7.33 11.72 -5.55
C ALA A 42 -7.15 10.19 -5.47
N MET A 43 -8.07 9.41 -6.05
CA MET A 43 -7.99 7.95 -6.08
C MET A 43 -6.85 7.44 -6.96
N GLU A 44 -6.60 8.07 -8.10
CA GLU A 44 -5.46 7.76 -8.96
C GLU A 44 -4.15 7.96 -8.19
N HIS A 45 -3.97 9.14 -7.60
CA HIS A 45 -2.77 9.44 -6.82
C HIS A 45 -2.62 8.54 -5.59
N ALA A 46 -3.72 8.22 -4.89
CA ALA A 46 -3.70 7.30 -3.77
C ALA A 46 -3.20 5.90 -4.18
N ARG A 47 -3.62 5.41 -5.35
CA ARG A 47 -3.12 4.12 -5.88
C ARG A 47 -1.64 4.20 -6.17
N GLU A 48 -1.15 5.27 -6.78
CA GLU A 48 0.28 5.45 -7.05
C GLU A 48 1.10 5.45 -5.76
N VAL A 49 0.66 6.19 -4.74
CA VAL A 49 1.35 6.25 -3.44
C VAL A 49 1.38 4.88 -2.78
N LEU A 50 0.25 4.15 -2.78
CA LEU A 50 0.16 2.81 -2.19
C LEU A 50 0.96 1.76 -2.98
N LEU A 51 1.13 1.95 -4.29
CA LEU A 51 1.92 1.07 -5.15
C LEU A 51 3.41 1.37 -5.06
N ARG A 52 3.81 2.63 -4.79
CA ARG A 52 5.22 3.02 -4.72
C ARG A 52 6.01 2.20 -3.70
N ASP A 53 5.39 1.88 -2.56
CA ASP A 53 6.02 1.05 -1.52
C ASP A 53 5.97 -0.45 -1.83
N ARG A 54 5.23 -0.88 -2.87
CA ARG A 54 5.01 -2.28 -3.24
C ARG A 54 5.75 -2.71 -4.51
N ILE A 55 6.23 -1.76 -5.31
CA ILE A 55 6.88 -2.05 -6.58
C ILE A 55 8.40 -1.97 -6.40
N LEU A 56 9.07 -3.10 -6.59
CA LEU A 56 10.52 -3.16 -6.79
C LEU A 56 10.79 -2.88 -8.27
N GLN A 57 11.43 -1.76 -8.58
CA GLN A 57 11.93 -1.51 -9.93
C GLN A 57 13.29 -2.17 -10.07
N LEU A 58 13.39 -3.13 -11.00
CA LEU A 58 14.62 -3.83 -11.34
C LEU A 58 15.12 -3.33 -12.69
N THR A 59 16.42 -3.06 -12.78
CA THR A 59 17.11 -2.96 -14.07
C THR A 59 17.10 -4.32 -14.78
N PRO A 60 17.30 -4.38 -16.11
CA PRO A 60 17.33 -5.66 -16.83
C PRO A 60 18.32 -6.67 -16.22
N ARG A 61 19.49 -6.20 -15.79
CA ARG A 61 20.50 -7.04 -15.14
C ARG A 61 20.03 -7.60 -13.78
N GLU A 62 19.33 -6.79 -12.99
CA GLU A 62 18.80 -7.23 -11.70
C GLU A 62 17.64 -8.21 -11.91
N LEU A 63 16.85 -8.04 -12.96
CA LEU A 63 15.83 -8.99 -13.36
C LEU A 63 16.45 -10.35 -13.72
N ASP A 64 17.50 -10.37 -14.56
CA ASP A 64 18.21 -11.60 -14.91
C ASP A 64 18.77 -12.33 -13.68
N GLN A 65 19.25 -11.57 -12.68
CA GLN A 65 19.74 -12.12 -11.42
C GLN A 65 18.63 -12.75 -10.59
N VAL A 66 17.46 -12.10 -10.53
CA VAL A 66 16.29 -12.63 -9.83
C VAL A 66 15.80 -13.90 -10.52
N ASP A 67 15.65 -13.90 -11.84
CA ASP A 67 15.19 -15.06 -12.60
C ASP A 67 16.14 -16.26 -12.42
N ALA A 68 17.46 -16.03 -12.53
CA ALA A 68 18.45 -17.08 -12.28
C ALA A 68 18.41 -17.62 -10.84
N ALA A 69 18.12 -16.76 -9.85
CA ALA A 69 17.98 -17.18 -8.46
C ALA A 69 16.69 -17.97 -8.21
N LEU A 70 15.60 -17.67 -8.93
CA LEU A 70 14.33 -18.38 -8.85
C LEU A 70 14.40 -19.77 -9.50
N ASP A 71 15.18 -19.92 -10.57
CA ASP A 71 15.38 -21.19 -11.28
C ASP A 71 16.37 -22.14 -10.58
N ALA A 72 17.20 -21.60 -9.67
CA ALA A 72 18.19 -22.40 -8.95
C ALA A 72 17.56 -23.23 -7.81
N GLU A 73 18.18 -24.37 -7.51
CA GLU A 73 17.78 -25.17 -6.34
C GLU A 73 18.00 -24.35 -5.05
N PRO A 74 17.00 -24.24 -4.16
CA PRO A 74 17.11 -23.47 -2.94
C PRO A 74 18.20 -24.04 -2.02
N GLN A 75 19.09 -23.17 -1.55
CA GLN A 75 20.12 -23.52 -0.58
C GLN A 75 19.79 -22.92 0.79
N ALA A 76 19.69 -23.78 1.80
CA ALA A 76 19.49 -23.34 3.16
C ALA A 76 20.75 -22.64 3.68
N VAL A 77 20.61 -21.37 4.06
CA VAL A 77 21.68 -20.62 4.73
C VAL A 77 21.55 -20.85 6.24
N PRO A 78 22.50 -21.55 6.90
CA PRO A 78 22.37 -21.96 8.29
C PRO A 78 22.13 -20.79 9.26
N GLU A 79 22.77 -19.66 9.02
CA GLU A 79 22.67 -18.45 9.84
C GLU A 79 21.27 -17.83 9.75
N LEU A 80 20.68 -17.81 8.54
CA LEU A 80 19.31 -17.35 8.32
C LEU A 80 18.30 -18.29 8.99
N ALA A 81 18.51 -19.60 8.89
CA ALA A 81 17.67 -20.59 9.57
C ALA A 81 17.71 -20.41 11.09
N ALA A 82 18.90 -20.21 11.65
CA ALA A 82 19.08 -19.94 13.08
C ALA A 82 18.38 -18.65 13.52
N LEU A 83 18.45 -17.59 12.71
CA LEU A 83 17.79 -16.31 12.99
C LEU A 83 16.27 -16.44 12.97
N ILE A 84 15.70 -17.07 11.93
CA ILE A 84 14.25 -17.30 11.83
C ILE A 84 13.76 -18.11 13.03
N ALA A 85 14.50 -19.16 13.42
CA ALA A 85 14.17 -19.96 14.60
C ALA A 85 14.24 -19.14 15.90
N ALA A 86 15.21 -18.22 16.04
CA ALA A 86 15.32 -17.34 17.20
C ALA A 86 14.15 -16.34 17.28
N VAL A 87 13.82 -15.67 16.19
CA VAL A 87 12.70 -14.72 16.13
C VAL A 87 11.37 -15.40 16.44
N GLY A 88 11.15 -16.61 15.94
CA GLY A 88 9.95 -17.40 16.25
C GLY A 88 9.77 -17.67 17.75
N ARG A 89 10.87 -17.97 18.46
CA ARG A 89 10.87 -18.19 19.92
C ARG A 89 10.56 -16.91 20.70
N ASP A 90 11.06 -15.77 20.25
CA ASP A 90 10.81 -14.48 20.90
C ASP A 90 9.37 -13.98 20.70
N ALA A 91 8.76 -14.28 19.55
CA ALA A 91 7.36 -13.98 19.29
C ALA A 91 6.42 -14.80 20.17
N THR A 92 6.70 -16.10 20.34
CA THR A 92 5.92 -16.97 21.25
C THR A 92 6.06 -16.54 22.71
N ARG A 93 7.25 -16.13 23.14
CA ARG A 93 7.48 -15.64 24.50
C ARG A 93 6.76 -14.32 24.80
N ARG A 94 6.64 -13.42 23.82
CA ARG A 94 5.84 -12.19 23.95
C ARG A 94 4.35 -12.49 24.08
N GLY A 95 3.80 -13.33 23.19
CA GLY A 95 2.39 -13.72 23.27
C GLY A 95 2.02 -14.41 24.59
N ALA A 96 2.90 -15.26 25.13
CA ALA A 96 2.70 -15.90 26.43
C ALA A 96 2.73 -14.92 27.61
N LYS A 97 3.48 -13.82 27.54
CA LYS A 97 3.47 -12.75 28.55
C LYS A 97 2.18 -11.94 28.52
N ASP A 98 1.63 -11.67 27.32
CA ASP A 98 0.38 -10.93 27.18
C ASP A 98 -0.83 -11.74 27.69
N LEU A 99 -0.82 -13.07 27.52
CA LEU A 99 -1.85 -13.99 28.06
C LEU A 99 -1.79 -14.16 29.59
N ALA A 100 -0.63 -13.97 30.21
CA ALA A 100 -0.45 -14.07 31.66
C ALA A 100 -0.75 -12.75 32.40
N ALA A 101 -1.02 -11.66 31.67
CA ALA A 101 -1.35 -10.34 32.21
C ALA A 101 -2.87 -10.10 32.35
N HIS A 102 -3.68 -11.14 32.17
CA HIS A 102 -5.13 -11.17 32.34
C HIS A 102 -5.53 -12.25 33.35
#